data_AF-A0AAD7N242-F1
#
_entry.id   AF-A0AAD7N242-F1
#
_cell.length_a   1.000
_cell.length_b   1.000
_cell.length_c   1.000
_cell.angle_alpha   90.00
_cell.angle_beta   90.00
_cell.angle_gamma   90.00
#
_symmetry.space_group_name_H-M   'P 1'
#
loop_
_entity.id
_entity.type
_entity.pdbx_description
1 polymer ?
#
loop_
_entity_poly.entity_id
_entity_poly.type
_entity_poly.pdbx_seq_one_letter_code
_entity_poly.pdbx_strand_id
1 'polypeptide(L)'
;LVAMDTVLRFSYSNSEEIRTFRAFQQVEGGTELELYQFYHSSYGPSDGVTTFQRKNLNTSIWEPAGEISWTSNTNATVHFGMTEVNIRDLRKPKKSSSKSRRFKAGGHEYKWKLSEENGLFCVDSRGKTVATWSQEDATLSVAAQVENILDRIVVTCLLNLWIRHLGLW
;
A
#
# COMPACT_ATOMS: atom_id res chain seq x y z
N LEU A 1 22.10 16.32 1.94
CA LEU A 1 21.86 14.99 1.35
C LEU A 1 20.53 15.05 0.62
N VAL A 2 20.51 14.65 -0.65
CA VAL A 2 19.24 14.42 -1.37
C VAL A 2 18.69 13.11 -0.82
N ALA A 3 17.49 13.15 -0.23
CA ALA A 3 16.83 11.93 0.23
C ALA A 3 16.57 11.01 -0.97
N MET A 4 16.90 9.72 -0.83
CA MET A 4 16.74 8.73 -1.88
C MET A 4 15.34 8.15 -1.89
N ASP A 5 14.86 7.78 -3.08
CA ASP A 5 13.60 7.09 -3.23
C ASP A 5 13.65 5.71 -2.53
N THR A 6 12.52 5.32 -1.95
CA THR A 6 12.38 4.02 -1.29
C THR A 6 11.83 3.01 -2.29
N VAL A 7 12.53 1.90 -2.50
CA VAL A 7 12.07 0.81 -3.37
C VAL A 7 11.74 -0.42 -2.53
N LEU A 8 10.51 -0.89 -2.61
CA LEU A 8 9.99 -2.01 -1.82
C LEU A 8 9.60 -3.18 -2.71
N ARG A 9 10.27 -4.32 -2.60
CA ARG A 9 9.87 -5.57 -3.25
C ARG A 9 8.89 -6.33 -2.36
N PHE A 10 7.72 -6.65 -2.87
CA PHE A 10 6.71 -7.43 -2.15
C PHE A 10 6.94 -8.92 -2.40
N SER A 11 6.90 -9.71 -1.33
CA SER A 11 7.04 -11.16 -1.37
C SER A 11 5.79 -11.78 -0.76
N TYR A 12 4.99 -12.41 -1.63
CA TYR A 12 3.74 -13.07 -1.25
C TYR A 12 4.02 -14.52 -0.87
N SER A 13 3.42 -14.98 0.23
CA SER A 13 3.51 -16.39 0.63
C SER A 13 2.51 -17.28 -0.13
N ASN A 14 1.39 -16.69 -0.58
CA ASN A 14 0.37 -17.32 -1.41
C ASN A 14 -0.17 -16.28 -2.40
N SER A 15 -0.29 -16.63 -3.67
CA SER A 15 -0.82 -15.75 -4.71
C SER A 15 -2.33 -15.51 -4.63
N GLU A 16 -3.08 -16.41 -3.97
CA GLU A 16 -4.53 -16.26 -3.75
C GLU A 16 -4.86 -15.30 -2.60
N GLU A 17 -3.94 -15.15 -1.65
CA GLU A 17 -4.10 -14.30 -0.47
C GLU A 17 -3.02 -13.21 -0.43
N ILE A 18 -3.18 -12.19 -1.27
CA ILE A 18 -2.20 -11.11 -1.37
C ILE A 18 -2.21 -10.15 -0.17
N ARG A 19 -3.15 -10.31 0.78
CA ARG A 19 -3.18 -9.52 2.02
C ARG A 19 -2.18 -10.04 3.06
N THR A 20 -1.53 -11.17 2.79
CA THR A 20 -0.42 -11.71 3.58
C THR A 20 0.86 -11.67 2.76
N PHE A 21 1.76 -10.75 3.09
CA PHE A 21 3.02 -10.56 2.38
C PHE A 21 4.08 -9.87 3.24
N ARG A 22 5.33 -9.91 2.78
CA ARG A 22 6.45 -9.15 3.35
C ARG A 22 6.93 -8.14 2.33
N ALA A 23 7.35 -6.95 2.77
CA ALA A 23 7.97 -5.97 1.89
C ALA A 23 9.43 -5.74 2.29
N PHE A 24 10.32 -5.86 1.31
CA PHE A 24 11.75 -5.71 1.48
C PHE A 24 12.21 -4.40 0.83
N GLN A 25 12.84 -3.53 1.61
CA GLN A 25 13.49 -2.35 1.09
C GLN A 25 14.80 -2.73 0.40
N GLN A 26 14.93 -2.35 -0.85
CA GLN A 26 16.20 -2.47 -1.58
C GLN A 26 17.15 -1.36 -1.11
N VAL A 27 18.35 -1.75 -0.71
CA VAL A 27 19.45 -0.84 -0.35
C VAL A 27 20.59 -0.98 -1.34
N GLU A 28 21.44 0.05 -1.40
CA GLU A 28 22.61 0.04 -2.28
C GLU A 28 23.47 -1.22 -2.06
N GLY A 29 24.01 -1.77 -3.14
CA GLY A 29 24.79 -3.01 -3.10
C GLY A 29 23.95 -4.29 -3.18
N GLY A 30 22.66 -4.21 -3.52
CA GLY A 30 21.79 -5.37 -3.77
C GLY A 30 21.36 -6.12 -2.50
N THR A 31 21.62 -5.54 -1.33
CA THR A 31 21.10 -6.06 -0.06
C THR A 31 19.63 -5.66 0.09
N GLU A 32 18.85 -6.51 0.75
CA GLU A 32 17.45 -6.25 1.02
C GLU A 32 17.17 -6.28 2.52
N LEU A 33 16.44 -5.29 3.00
CA LEU A 33 16.04 -5.17 4.40
C LEU A 33 14.54 -5.37 4.53
N GLU A 34 14.10 -6.36 5.29
CA GLU A 34 12.68 -6.57 5.57
C GLU A 34 12.13 -5.36 6.37
N LEU A 35 11.19 -4.63 5.78
CA LEU A 35 10.66 -3.38 6.33
C LEU A 35 9.20 -3.52 6.79
N TYR A 36 8.37 -4.29 6.07
CA TYR A 36 6.97 -4.51 6.43
C TYR A 36 6.61 -5.99 6.50
N GLN A 37 5.71 -6.31 7.42
CA GLN A 37 5.03 -7.60 7.51
C GLN A 37 3.53 -7.35 7.54
N PHE A 38 2.83 -7.95 6.58
CA PHE A 38 1.36 -7.97 6.50
C PHE A 38 0.88 -9.40 6.76
N TYR A 39 -0.09 -9.55 7.65
CA TYR A 39 -0.68 -10.84 7.97
C TYR A 39 -2.19 -10.72 8.04
N HIS A 40 -2.89 -11.48 7.20
CA HIS A 40 -4.34 -11.60 7.24
C HIS A 40 -4.75 -12.83 8.04
N SER A 41 -5.44 -12.63 9.16
CA SER A 41 -6.10 -13.71 9.90
C SER A 41 -7.52 -13.89 9.34
N SER A 42 -7.76 -14.97 8.61
CA SER A 42 -9.09 -15.32 8.12
C SER A 42 -9.80 -16.25 9.11
N TYR A 43 -11.07 -15.95 9.43
CA TYR A 43 -12.03 -16.91 10.00
C TYR A 43 -13.04 -17.39 8.94
N GLY A 44 -12.84 -17.00 7.68
CA GLY A 44 -13.69 -17.29 6.54
C GLY A 44 -13.17 -16.59 5.27
N PRO A 45 -13.81 -16.79 4.11
CA PRO A 45 -13.28 -16.34 2.82
C PRO A 45 -13.44 -14.82 2.55
N SER A 46 -14.01 -14.03 3.46
CA SER A 46 -14.27 -12.60 3.17
C SER A 46 -14.23 -11.63 4.36
N ASP A 47 -14.06 -12.13 5.57
CA ASP A 47 -14.00 -11.40 6.82
C ASP A 47 -12.67 -11.68 7.54
N GLY A 48 -12.23 -10.73 8.35
CA GLY A 48 -11.00 -10.89 9.13
C GLY A 48 -10.23 -9.60 9.29
N VAL A 49 -9.04 -9.72 9.86
CA VAL A 49 -8.15 -8.59 10.14
C VAL A 49 -6.85 -8.81 9.41
N THR A 50 -6.41 -7.80 8.65
CA THR A 50 -5.03 -7.73 8.16
C THR A 50 -4.24 -6.81 9.07
N THR A 51 -3.35 -7.34 9.88
CA THR A 51 -2.43 -6.51 10.66
C THR A 51 -1.21 -6.19 9.80
N PHE A 52 -0.61 -5.02 10.04
CA PHE A 52 0.67 -4.69 9.44
C PHE A 52 1.64 -4.08 10.46
N GLN A 53 2.86 -4.60 10.44
CA GLN A 53 3.95 -4.17 11.29
C GLN A 53 5.04 -3.54 10.41
N ARG A 54 5.73 -2.53 10.97
CA ARG A 54 6.86 -1.89 10.34
C ARG A 54 8.09 -2.11 11.21
N LYS A 55 9.22 -2.46 10.58
CA LYS A 55 10.49 -2.62 11.29
C LYS A 55 11.10 -1.25 11.57
N ASN A 56 11.41 -0.98 12.82
CA ASN A 56 12.22 0.15 13.20
C ASN A 56 13.68 -0.16 12.85
N LEU A 57 14.23 0.50 11.84
CA LEU A 57 15.58 0.21 11.34
C LEU A 57 16.69 0.57 12.34
N ASN A 58 16.42 1.45 13.31
CA ASN A 58 17.41 1.81 14.34
C ASN A 58 17.51 0.75 15.44
N THR A 59 16.39 0.14 15.82
CA THR A 59 16.33 -0.85 16.91
C THR A 59 16.24 -2.30 16.43
N SER A 60 15.96 -2.49 15.13
CA SER A 60 15.61 -3.78 14.51
C SER A 60 14.38 -4.47 15.11
N ILE A 61 13.53 -3.74 15.83
CA ILE A 61 12.30 -4.24 16.45
C ILE A 61 11.11 -4.04 15.50
N TRP A 62 10.20 -5.01 15.49
CA TRP A 62 8.91 -4.89 14.79
C TRP A 62 7.92 -4.11 15.63
N GLU A 63 7.34 -3.06 15.05
CA GLU A 63 6.36 -2.19 15.70
C GLU A 63 5.01 -2.30 14.99
N PRO A 64 3.88 -2.34 15.73
CA PRO A 64 2.56 -2.32 15.12
C PRO A 64 2.32 -0.97 14.42
N ALA A 65 2.14 -1.00 13.09
CA ALA A 65 1.90 0.19 12.29
C ALA A 65 0.41 0.41 12.01
N GLY A 66 -0.38 -0.66 12.01
CA GLY A 66 -1.84 -0.58 11.95
C GLY A 66 -2.52 -1.90 11.57
N GLU A 67 -3.78 -1.79 11.20
CA GLU A 67 -4.59 -2.93 10.76
C GLU A 67 -5.69 -2.53 9.77
N ILE A 68 -6.22 -3.53 9.07
CA ILE A 68 -7.37 -3.43 8.17
C ILE A 68 -8.42 -4.41 8.66
N SER A 69 -9.52 -3.89 9.18
CA SER A 69 -10.68 -4.65 9.63
C SER A 69 -11.64 -4.84 8.46
N TRP A 70 -11.64 -6.04 7.89
CA TRP A 70 -12.45 -6.40 6.73
C TRP A 70 -13.83 -6.87 7.16
N THR A 71 -14.86 -6.26 6.57
CA THR A 71 -16.27 -6.68 6.72
C THR A 71 -16.77 -7.43 5.48
N SER A 72 -16.06 -7.31 4.37
CA SER A 72 -16.22 -8.09 3.15
C SER A 72 -14.96 -7.95 2.28
N ASN A 73 -14.90 -8.64 1.15
CA ASN A 73 -13.81 -8.51 0.17
C ASN A 73 -13.67 -7.09 -0.42
N THR A 74 -14.68 -6.24 -0.31
CA THR A 74 -14.67 -4.88 -0.89
C THR A 74 -14.90 -3.77 0.12
N ASN A 75 -15.16 -4.13 1.39
CA ASN A 75 -15.45 -3.17 2.45
C ASN A 75 -14.61 -3.43 3.69
N ALA A 76 -13.85 -2.41 4.11
CA ALA A 76 -12.99 -2.48 5.27
C ALA A 76 -12.81 -1.09 5.91
N THR A 77 -12.40 -1.11 7.17
CA THR A 77 -11.91 0.07 7.90
C THR A 77 -10.43 -0.12 8.16
N VAL A 78 -9.62 0.88 7.83
CA VAL A 78 -8.18 0.86 8.05
C VAL A 78 -7.82 1.74 9.22
N HIS A 79 -7.07 1.19 10.16
CA HIS A 79 -6.55 1.86 11.34
C HIS A 79 -5.06 2.14 11.13
N PHE A 80 -4.68 3.41 11.13
CA PHE A 80 -3.28 3.86 11.09
C PHE A 80 -2.98 4.57 12.40
N GLY A 81 -2.41 3.86 13.38
CA GLY A 81 -2.39 4.30 14.76
C GLY A 81 -3.81 4.62 15.25
N MET A 82 -4.04 5.86 15.70
CA MET A 82 -5.36 6.32 16.18
C MET A 82 -6.31 6.79 15.06
N THR A 83 -5.87 6.80 13.80
CA THR A 83 -6.68 7.31 12.69
C THR A 83 -7.42 6.18 11.98
N GLU A 84 -8.75 6.22 11.99
CA GLU A 84 -9.60 5.28 11.28
C GLU A 84 -10.09 5.87 9.94
N VAL A 85 -9.99 5.10 8.86
CA VAL A 85 -10.43 5.53 7.54
C VAL A 85 -11.10 4.37 6.81
N ASN A 86 -12.31 4.60 6.29
CA ASN A 86 -12.99 3.60 5.49
C ASN A 86 -12.28 3.41 4.13
N ILE A 87 -12.26 2.18 3.61
CA ILE A 87 -11.67 1.85 2.30
C ILE A 87 -12.20 2.73 1.16
N ARG A 88 -13.47 3.16 1.23
CA ARG A 88 -14.09 4.06 0.24
C ARG A 88 -13.41 5.41 0.18
N ASP A 89 -12.92 5.93 1.31
CA ASP A 89 -12.20 7.21 1.37
C ASP A 89 -10.73 7.08 0.97
N LEU A 90 -10.16 5.87 1.07
CA LEU A 90 -8.81 5.53 0.59
C LEU A 90 -8.77 5.18 -0.91
N ARG A 91 -9.93 4.96 -1.52
CA ARG A 91 -10.06 4.63 -2.94
C ARG A 91 -11.18 5.43 -3.62
N LYS A 92 -11.39 6.68 -3.21
CA LYS A 92 -12.52 7.50 -3.65
C LYS A 92 -12.43 7.85 -5.15
N PRO A 93 -13.42 7.49 -5.99
CA PRO A 93 -13.48 8.00 -7.36
C PRO A 93 -13.94 9.47 -7.36
N LYS A 94 -13.47 10.28 -8.32
CA LYS A 94 -13.99 11.65 -8.49
C LYS A 94 -15.45 11.67 -8.98
N LYS A 95 -15.77 10.73 -9.87
CA LYS A 95 -17.08 10.48 -10.47
C LYS A 95 -17.17 8.98 -10.79
N SER A 96 -18.36 8.43 -11.00
CA SER A 96 -18.57 7.00 -11.27
C SER A 96 -17.72 6.44 -12.41
N SER A 97 -17.49 7.23 -13.47
CA SER A 97 -16.65 6.85 -14.62
C SER A 97 -15.15 7.08 -14.45
N SER A 98 -14.69 7.53 -13.27
CA SER A 98 -13.28 7.82 -13.00
C SER A 98 -12.46 6.53 -12.98
N LYS A 99 -11.39 6.47 -13.77
CA LYS A 99 -10.39 5.38 -13.73
C LYS A 99 -9.28 5.60 -12.68
N SER A 100 -9.35 6.66 -11.88
CA SER A 100 -8.43 6.92 -10.77
C SER A 100 -9.10 6.79 -9.41
N ARG A 101 -8.34 6.42 -8.38
CA ARG A 101 -8.78 6.25 -6.98
C ARG A 101 -8.01 7.22 -6.07
N ARG A 102 -8.72 8.07 -5.32
CA ARG A 102 -8.14 9.15 -4.52
C ARG A 102 -8.08 8.79 -3.04
N PHE A 103 -7.13 9.38 -2.34
CA PHE A 103 -7.03 9.35 -0.89
C PHE A 103 -6.38 10.65 -0.38
N LYS A 104 -6.55 10.92 0.92
CA LYS A 104 -5.87 12.04 1.60
C LYS A 104 -4.87 11.51 2.61
N ALA A 105 -3.71 12.16 2.69
CA ALA A 105 -2.67 11.89 3.68
C ALA A 105 -1.83 13.15 3.89
N GLY A 106 -1.38 13.40 5.13
CA GLY A 106 -0.52 14.56 5.44
C GLY A 106 -1.09 15.92 4.99
N GLY A 107 -2.41 16.10 5.00
CA GLY A 107 -3.07 17.33 4.53
C GLY A 107 -3.18 17.48 3.01
N HIS A 108 -2.68 16.53 2.22
CA HIS A 108 -2.69 16.56 0.76
C HIS A 108 -3.60 15.46 0.16
N GLU A 109 -4.00 15.65 -1.10
CA GLU A 109 -4.75 14.65 -1.88
C GLU A 109 -3.84 13.99 -2.91
N TYR A 110 -3.95 12.67 -3.02
CA TYR A 110 -3.22 11.82 -3.95
C TYR A 110 -4.19 10.96 -4.76
N LYS A 111 -3.73 10.42 -5.88
CA LYS A 111 -4.54 9.50 -6.69
C LYS A 111 -3.71 8.39 -7.34
N TRP A 112 -4.19 7.16 -7.19
CA TRP A 112 -3.73 6.00 -7.93
C TRP A 112 -4.41 5.90 -9.30
N LYS A 113 -3.65 5.52 -10.31
CA LYS A 113 -4.07 5.28 -11.69
C LYS A 113 -3.50 3.96 -12.19
N LEU A 114 -4.17 3.35 -13.16
CA LEU A 114 -3.62 2.23 -13.93
C LEU A 114 -2.49 2.73 -14.84
N SER A 115 -1.39 1.99 -14.88
CA SER A 115 -0.35 2.13 -15.91
C SER A 115 -0.72 1.31 -17.15
N GLU A 116 -0.06 1.57 -18.27
CA GLU A 116 -0.23 0.81 -19.53
C GLU A 116 0.23 -0.65 -19.38
N GLU A 117 1.29 -0.89 -18.62
CA GLU A 117 1.96 -2.20 -18.44
C GLU A 117 1.37 -3.03 -17.30
N ASN A 118 0.05 -2.98 -17.11
CA ASN A 118 -0.61 -3.68 -16.00
C ASN A 118 -0.08 -3.24 -14.61
N GLY A 119 0.61 -2.11 -14.47
CA GLY A 119 1.09 -1.53 -13.20
C GLY A 119 0.13 -0.50 -12.58
N LEU A 120 0.58 0.16 -11.52
CA LEU A 120 -0.10 1.34 -10.95
C LEU A 120 0.88 2.51 -10.81
N PHE A 121 0.37 3.73 -10.83
CA PHE A 121 1.15 4.89 -10.40
C PHE A 121 0.30 5.84 -9.58
N CYS A 122 0.93 6.41 -8.55
CA CYS A 122 0.35 7.40 -7.65
C CYS A 122 0.90 8.78 -8.00
N VAL A 123 0.02 9.76 -8.10
CA VAL A 123 0.41 11.16 -8.30
C VAL A 123 -0.21 12.07 -7.24
N ASP A 124 0.46 13.18 -6.97
CA ASP A 124 -0.05 14.24 -6.11
C ASP A 124 -1.10 15.12 -6.81
N SER A 125 -1.56 16.16 -6.11
CA SER A 125 -2.52 17.14 -6.63
C SER A 125 -2.00 17.96 -7.81
N ARG A 126 -0.67 18.09 -7.96
CA ARG A 126 0.00 18.79 -9.06
C ARG A 126 0.27 17.86 -10.24
N GLY A 127 0.01 16.56 -10.10
CA GLY A 127 0.22 15.56 -11.13
C GLY A 127 1.63 14.96 -11.15
N LYS A 128 2.49 15.29 -10.17
CA LYS A 128 3.81 14.68 -10.04
C LYS A 128 3.67 13.25 -9.51
N THR A 129 4.37 12.31 -10.14
CA THR A 129 4.43 10.92 -9.67
C THR A 129 5.17 10.84 -8.34
N VAL A 130 4.56 10.18 -7.37
CA VAL A 130 5.09 9.98 -6.02
C VAL A 130 5.27 8.52 -5.66
N ALA A 131 4.64 7.60 -6.39
CA ALA A 131 4.90 6.18 -6.29
C ALA A 131 4.54 5.44 -7.57
N THR A 132 5.21 4.32 -7.84
CA THR A 132 4.94 3.43 -8.97
C THR A 132 4.98 1.97 -8.51
N TRP A 133 4.02 1.18 -8.99
CA TRP A 133 3.96 -0.27 -8.79
C TRP A 133 4.25 -0.97 -10.11
N SER A 134 5.33 -1.75 -10.13
CA SER A 134 5.63 -2.74 -11.17
C SER A 134 4.98 -4.08 -10.81
N GLN A 135 4.11 -4.58 -11.70
CA GLN A 135 3.48 -5.88 -11.51
C GLN A 135 4.44 -7.03 -11.80
N GLU A 136 5.35 -6.86 -12.75
CA GLU A 136 6.34 -7.86 -13.16
C GLU A 136 7.33 -8.14 -12.01
N ASP A 137 7.85 -7.08 -11.39
CA ASP A 137 8.86 -7.20 -10.33
C ASP A 137 8.24 -7.24 -8.92
N ALA A 138 6.91 -7.18 -8.82
CA ALA A 138 6.19 -6.99 -7.57
C ALA A 138 6.79 -5.87 -6.69
N THR A 139 7.14 -4.73 -7.30
CA THR A 139 7.95 -3.68 -6.67
C THR A 139 7.21 -2.35 -6.62
N LEU A 140 7.21 -1.72 -5.44
CA LEU A 140 6.68 -0.39 -5.17
C LEU A 140 7.85 0.60 -4.98
N SER A 141 8.04 1.51 -5.94
CA SER A 141 8.96 2.63 -5.79
C SER A 141 8.23 3.85 -5.25
N VAL A 142 8.79 4.54 -4.25
CA VAL A 142 8.17 5.66 -3.54
C VAL A 142 9.15 6.82 -3.48
N ALA A 143 8.70 7.99 -3.94
CA ALA A 143 9.52 9.18 -3.97
C ALA A 143 9.86 9.65 -2.54
N ALA A 144 11.12 10.04 -2.30
CA ALA A 144 11.60 10.48 -0.98
C ALA A 144 10.71 11.57 -0.34
N GLN A 145 10.16 12.47 -1.16
CA GLN A 145 9.31 13.58 -0.71
C GLN A 145 7.99 13.16 -0.03
N VAL A 146 7.57 11.89 -0.14
CA VAL A 146 6.36 11.35 0.52
C VAL A 146 6.68 10.26 1.55
N GLU A 147 7.94 10.18 2.00
CA GLU A 147 8.37 9.22 3.02
C GLU A 147 7.56 9.33 4.33
N ASN A 148 7.17 10.56 4.70
CA ASN A 148 6.36 10.82 5.89
C ASN A 148 4.94 10.20 5.84
N ILE A 149 4.49 9.76 4.66
CA ILE A 149 3.23 9.05 4.45
C ILE A 149 3.43 7.65 3.88
N LEU A 150 4.63 7.06 4.04
CA LEU A 150 4.98 5.77 3.44
C LEU A 150 3.96 4.67 3.77
N ASP A 151 3.52 4.57 5.02
CA ASP A 151 2.52 3.57 5.43
C ASP A 151 1.20 3.74 4.65
N ARG A 152 0.79 4.99 4.39
CA ARG A 152 -0.40 5.28 3.57
C ARG A 152 -0.19 4.86 2.12
N ILE A 153 1.00 5.07 1.56
CA ILE A 153 1.32 4.64 0.19
C ILE A 153 1.30 3.12 0.09
N VAL A 154 1.98 2.40 0.99
CA VAL A 154 2.04 0.93 1.00
C VAL A 154 0.65 0.32 1.15
N VAL A 155 -0.13 0.78 2.14
CA VAL A 155 -1.47 0.25 2.39
C VAL A 155 -2.43 0.59 1.24
N THR A 156 -2.41 1.82 0.72
CA THR A 156 -3.29 2.15 -0.42
C THR A 156 -2.88 1.42 -1.70
N CYS A 157 -1.59 1.10 -1.88
CA CYS A 157 -1.14 0.22 -2.96
C CYS A 157 -1.77 -1.18 -2.79
N LEU A 158 -1.62 -1.81 -1.62
CA LEU A 158 -2.25 -3.09 -1.30
C LEU A 158 -3.76 -3.10 -1.60
N LEU A 159 -4.51 -2.11 -1.09
CA LEU A 159 -5.95 -2.03 -1.28
C LEU A 159 -6.34 -1.95 -2.78
N ASN A 160 -5.56 -1.21 -3.57
CA ASN A 160 -5.78 -1.10 -5.00
C ASN A 160 -5.44 -2.40 -5.74
N LEU A 161 -4.36 -3.09 -5.35
CA LEU A 161 -4.00 -4.40 -5.90
C LEU A 161 -5.07 -5.44 -5.57
N TRP A 162 -5.57 -5.48 -4.33
CA TRP A 162 -6.61 -6.39 -3.89
C TRP A 162 -7.91 -6.21 -4.69
N ILE A 163 -8.40 -4.98 -4.78
CA ILE A 163 -9.66 -4.73 -5.49
C ILE A 163 -9.50 -5.02 -6.99
N ARG A 164 -8.32 -4.78 -7.54
CA ARG A 164 -8.02 -5.14 -8.92
C ARG A 164 -7.94 -6.64 -9.12
N HIS A 165 -7.37 -7.39 -8.19
CA HIS A 165 -7.36 -8.87 -8.21
C HIS A 165 -8.80 -9.43 -8.26
N LEU A 166 -9.75 -8.76 -7.60
CA LEU A 166 -11.18 -9.09 -7.68
C LEU A 166 -11.87 -8.65 -8.98
N GLY A 167 -11.17 -7.98 -9.91
CA GLY A 167 -11.75 -7.47 -11.16
C GLY A 167 -12.61 -6.20 -11.01
N LEU A 168 -12.48 -5.48 -9.89
CA LEU A 168 -13.40 -4.41 -9.49
C LEU A 168 -12.74 -3.02 -9.46
N TRP A 169 -11.84 -2.74 -10.40
CA TRP A 169 -11.04 -1.50 -10.40
C TRP A 169 -11.90 -0.24 -10.18
#